data_AF-A0A975PJP4-F1
#
_entry.id   AF-A0A975PJP4-F1
#
_cell.length_a   1.000
_cell.length_b   1.000
_cell.length_c   1.000
_cell.angle_alpha   90.00
_cell.angle_beta   90.00
_cell.angle_gamma   90.00
#
_symmetry.space_group_name_H-M   'P 1'
#
loop_
_entity.id
_entity.type
_entity.pdbx_description
1 polymer ?
#
loop_
_entity_poly.entity_id
_entity_poly.type
_entity_poly.pdbx_seq_one_letter_code
_entity_poly.pdbx_strand_id
1 'polypeptide(L)' 'MANNKLVMPEARQALEQFKIEVAQEFGVDDPRSLASNHTGYIVRKLVEMGEQQLIDNNKNN' A
#
# COMPACT_ATOMS: atom_id res chain seq x y z
N MET A 1 22.05 2.31 14.89
CA MET A 1 21.05 3.01 14.07
C MET A 1 20.37 1.96 13.20
N ALA A 2 19.09 1.65 13.44
CA ALA A 2 18.39 0.65 12.62
C ALA A 2 18.15 1.24 11.22
N ASN A 3 18.80 0.65 10.21
CA ASN A 3 18.51 0.94 8.81
C ASN A 3 17.18 0.27 8.47
N ASN A 4 16.05 0.97 8.66
CA ASN A 4 14.79 0.62 8.01
C ASN A 4 14.95 0.91 6.51
N LYS A 5 15.68 0.02 5.82
CA LYS A 5 15.88 0.08 4.39
C LYS A 5 14.57 -0.32 3.74
N LEU A 6 14.01 0.56 2.93
CA LEU A 6 12.90 0.19 2.05
C LEU A 6 13.38 -0.97 1.18
N VAL A 7 12.69 -2.10 1.28
CA VAL A 7 13.05 -3.35 0.57
C VAL A 7 12.99 -3.16 -0.94
N MET A 8 12.09 -2.28 -1.40
CA MET A 8 12.02 -1.79 -2.78
C MET A 8 11.85 -0.27 -2.81
N PRO A 9 12.89 0.50 -3.17
CA PRO A 9 12.77 1.95 -3.35
C PRO A 9 11.83 2.33 -4.53
N GLU A 10 11.72 1.48 -5.55
CA GLU A 10 10.87 1.69 -6.72
C GLU A 10 9.38 1.68 -6.35
N ALA A 11 9.00 0.89 -5.33
CA ALA A 11 7.62 0.79 -4.86
C ALA A 11 7.14 2.06 -4.14
N ARG A 12 8.05 2.98 -3.78
CA ARG A 12 7.71 4.20 -3.02
C ARG A 12 6.78 5.12 -3.81
N GLN A 13 7.00 5.27 -5.11
CA GLN A 13 6.16 6.11 -5.96
C GLN A 13 4.77 5.52 -6.12
N ALA A 14 4.67 4.21 -6.35
CA ALA A 14 3.40 3.50 -6.44
C ALA A 14 2.62 3.59 -5.12
N LEU A 15 3.31 3.48 -3.98
CA LEU A 15 2.69 3.61 -2.66
C LEU A 15 2.14 5.03 -2.41
N GLU A 16 2.88 6.07 -2.79
CA GLU A 16 2.38 7.45 -2.66
C GLU A 16 1.16 7.70 -3.56
N GLN A 17 1.17 7.17 -4.79
CA GLN A 17 0.00 7.25 -5.67
C GLN A 17 -1.21 6.55 -5.06
N PHE A 18 -1.01 5.36 -4.48
CA PHE A 18 -2.07 4.63 -3.82
C PHE A 18 -2.62 5.36 -2.58
N LYS A 19 -1.76 6.02 -1.81
CA LYS A 19 -2.21 6.87 -0.69
C LYS A 19 -3.06 8.05 -1.15
N ILE A 20 -2.76 8.63 -2.31
CA ILE A 20 -3.57 9.71 -2.91
C ILE A 20 -4.96 9.20 -3.29
N GLU A 21 -5.02 8.05 -3.96
CA GLU A 21 -6.29 7.41 -4.33
C GLU A 21 -7.16 7.13 -3.10
N VAL A 22 -6.55 6.55 -2.06
CA VAL A 22 -7.25 6.28 -0.80
C VAL A 22 -7.68 7.56 -0.10
N ALA A 23 -6.84 8.61 -0.09
CA ALA A 23 -7.23 9.90 0.49
C ALA A 23 -8.47 10.49 -0.23
N GLN A 24 -8.53 10.39 -1.56
CA GLN A 24 -9.70 10.80 -2.34
C GLN A 24 -10.95 9.96 -2.00
N GLU A 25 -10.82 8.64 -1.86
CA GLU A 25 -11.93 7.76 -1.46
C GLU A 25 -12.51 8.13 -0.08
N PHE A 26 -11.64 8.52 0.86
CA PHE A 26 -12.04 8.90 2.22
C PHE A 26 -12.37 10.40 2.37
N GLY A 27 -12.32 11.19 1.29
CA GLY A 27 -12.64 12.62 1.32
C GLY A 27 -11.63 13.46 2.10
N VAL A 28 -10.36 13.06 2.10
CA VAL A 28 -9.26 13.75 2.80
C VAL A 28 -8.39 14.47 1.78
N ASP A 29 -8.16 15.77 1.96
CA ASP A 29 -7.41 16.59 0.99
C ASP A 29 -5.91 16.27 0.93
N ASP A 30 -5.32 15.80 2.03
CA ASP A 30 -3.89 15.47 2.11
C ASP A 30 -3.69 14.00 2.52
N PRO A 31 -2.94 13.19 1.73
CA PRO A 31 -2.53 11.83 2.10
C PRO A 31 -1.77 11.74 3.43
N ARG A 32 -1.19 12.84 3.92
CA ARG A 32 -0.54 12.93 5.24
C ARG A 32 -1.53 13.07 6.38
N SER A 33 -2.75 13.52 6.09
CA SER A 33 -3.86 13.64 7.03
C SER A 33 -4.64 12.33 7.18
N LEU A 34 -4.21 11.26 6.51
CA LEU A 34 -4.76 9.91 6.69
C LEU A 34 -4.55 9.47 8.15
N ALA A 35 -5.65 9.41 8.90
CA ALA A 35 -5.66 8.80 10.23
C ALA A 35 -5.20 7.33 10.22
N SER A 36 -4.78 6.83 11.38
CA SER A 36 -4.18 5.50 11.55
C SER A 36 -5.07 4.37 11.01
N ASN A 37 -6.40 4.50 11.12
CA ASN A 37 -7.37 3.57 10.55
C ASN A 37 -7.26 3.46 9.02
N HIS A 38 -7.06 4.58 8.30
CA HIS A 38 -6.90 4.58 6.85
C HIS A 38 -5.57 3.94 6.43
N THR A 39 -4.51 4.16 7.20
CA THR A 39 -3.22 3.49 6.94
C THR A 39 -3.31 1.96 7.12
N GLY A 40 -4.14 1.49 8.05
CA GLY A 40 -4.44 0.06 8.21
C GLY A 40 -5.18 -0.53 7.01
N TYR A 41 -6.12 0.22 6.41
CA TYR A 41 -6.81 -0.20 5.18
C TYR A 41 -5.85 -0.34 4.00
N ILE A 42 -4.94 0.61 3.82
CA ILE A 42 -3.89 0.59 2.80
C ILE A 42 -3.04 -0.69 2.91
N VAL A 43 -2.58 -1.00 4.12
CA VAL A 43 -1.79 -2.23 4.37
C VAL A 43 -2.60 -3.48 4.05
N ARG A 44 -3.87 -3.53 4.47
CA ARG A 44 -4.74 -4.67 4.19
C ARG A 44 -4.94 -4.89 2.69
N LYS A 45 -5.12 -3.82 1.91
CA LYS A 45 -5.24 -3.89 0.44
C LYS A 45 -3.95 -4.34 -0.24
N LEU A 46 -2.79 -3.86 0.22
CA LEU A 46 -1.48 -4.30 -0.28
C LEU A 46 -1.25 -5.80 -0.02
N VAL A 47 -1.62 -6.29 1.17
CA VAL A 47 -1.55 -7.72 1.51
C VAL A 47 -2.49 -8.53 0.61
N GLU A 48 -3.74 -8.11 0.45
CA GLU A 48 -4.71 -8.77 -0.44
C GLU A 48 -4.20 -8.87 -1.89
N MET A 49 -3.60 -7.80 -2.42
CA MET A 49 -2.99 -7.82 -3.76
C MET A 49 -1.79 -8.78 -3.84
N GLY A 50 -0.94 -8.80 -2.80
CA GLY A 50 0.19 -9.73 -2.72
C GLY A 50 -0.26 -11.18 -2.63
N GLU A 51 -1.27 -11.48 -1.82
CA GLU A 51 -1.88 -12.81 -1.72
C GLU A 51 -2.47 -13.27 -3.06
N GLN A 52 -3.18 -12.37 -3.75
CA GLN A 52 -3.75 -12.67 -5.07
C GLN A 52 -2.67 -13.00 -6.10
N GLN A 53 -1.59 -12.21 -6.14
CA GLN A 53 -0.43 -12.50 -6.99
C GLN A 53 0.18 -13.86 -6.66
N LEU A 54 0.33 -14.22 -5.38
CA LEU A 54 0.88 -15.51 -4.98
C LEU A 54 -0.05 -16.67 -5.38
N ILE A 55 -1.36 -16.52 -5.23
CA ILE A 55 -2.37 -17.52 -5.63
C ILE A 55 -2.35 -17.70 -7.15
N ASP A 56 -2.34 -16.62 -7.92
CA ASP A 56 -2.30 -16.67 -9.38
C ASP A 56 -1.01 -17.34 -9.87
N ASN A 57 0.14 -16.99 -9.27
CA ASN A 57 1.41 -17.66 -9.56
C ASN A 57 1.35 -19.16 -9.22
N ASN A 58 0.71 -19.56 -8.11
CA ASN A 58 0.57 -20.98 -7.75
C ASN A 58 -0.34 -21.72 -8.75
N LYS A 59 -1.44 -21.09 -9.18
CA LYS A 59 -2.40 -21.67 -10.13
C LYS A 59 -1.85 -21.88 -11.54
N ASN A 60 -0.83 -21.11 -11.92
CA ASN A 60 -0.19 -21.17 -13.25
C ASN A 60 1.01 -22.15 -13.30
N ASN A 61 1.29 -22.88 -12.22
CA ASN A 61 2.26 -23.98 -12.15
C ASN A 61 1.56 -25.34 -12.07
#